data_AF-A0A957RY25-F1
#
_entry.id   AF-A0A957RY25-F1
#
_cell.length_a   1.000
_cell.length_b   1.000
_cell.length_c   1.000
_cell.angle_alpha   90.00
_cell.angle_beta   90.00
_cell.angle_gamma   90.00
#
_symmetry.space_group_name_H-M   'P 1'
#
loop_
_entity.id
_entity.type
_entity.pdbx_description
1 polymer ?
#
loop_
_entity_poly.entity_id
_entity_poly.type
_entity_poly.pdbx_seq_one_letter_code
_entity_poly.pdbx_strand_id
1 'polypeptide(L)' 'MPHISVWILGDQLLAAHPALAAAEALTDRANIRVVLVESAQRLARLPYQRKKLVLLLSAMRH' A
#
# COMPACT_ATOMS: atom_id res chain seq x y z
N MET A 1 3.71 -6.55 -22.92
CA MET A 1 3.95 -5.39 -22.04
C MET A 1 4.34 -5.89 -20.66
N PRO A 2 5.21 -5.20 -19.91
CA PRO A 2 5.65 -5.66 -18.59
C PRO A 2 4.51 -5.54 -17.56
N HIS A 3 4.40 -6.55 -16.68
CA HIS A 3 3.59 -6.49 -15.48
C HIS A 3 4.39 -5.82 -14.36
N ILE A 4 3.80 -4.81 -13.71
CA ILE A 4 4.47 -4.04 -12.66
C ILE A 4 3.68 -4.18 -11.36
N SER A 5 4.35 -4.62 -10.31
CA SER A 5 3.79 -4.62 -8.95
C SER A 5 4.22 -3.35 -8.23
N VAL A 6 3.25 -2.53 -7.83
CA VAL A 6 3.46 -1.30 -7.06
C VAL A 6 3.16 -1.56 -5.60
N TRP A 7 4.18 -1.45 -4.76
CA TRP A 7 4.05 -1.65 -3.32
C TRP A 7 3.61 -0.34 -2.66
N ILE A 8 2.50 -0.39 -1.92
CA ILE A 8 1.98 0.75 -1.15
C ILE A 8 1.99 0.35 0.33
N LEU A 9 2.72 1.11 1.15
CA LEU A 9 2.78 0.90 2.59
C LEU A 9 1.57 1.53 3.29
N GLY A 10 1.26 1.05 4.50
CA GLY A 10 0.08 1.51 5.24
C GLY A 10 0.08 2.99 5.65
N ASP A 11 1.24 3.66 5.58
CA ASP A 11 1.41 5.10 5.79
C ASP A 11 1.47 5.90 4.48
N GLN A 12 1.28 5.26 3.33
CA GLN A 12 1.35 5.87 1.99
C GLN A 12 -0.02 5.88 1.28
N LEU A 13 -1.11 5.84 2.02
CA LEU A 13 -2.48 5.75 1.48
C LEU A 13 -2.96 7.10 0.94
N LEU A 14 -2.54 7.43 -0.28
CA LEU A 14 -2.82 8.68 -0.98
C LEU A 14 -3.67 8.43 -2.22
N ALA A 15 -4.67 9.28 -2.46
CA ALA A 15 -5.49 9.21 -3.68
C ALA A 15 -4.65 9.41 -4.95
N ALA A 16 -3.73 10.37 -4.93
CA ALA A 16 -2.74 10.59 -5.97
C ALA A 16 -1.39 9.98 -5.54
N HIS A 17 -1.18 8.70 -5.83
CA HIS A 17 0.03 7.99 -5.38
C HIS A 17 1.18 8.13 -6.40
N PRO A 18 2.36 8.67 -6.00
CA PRO A 18 3.47 8.90 -6.93
C PRO A 18 4.02 7.62 -7.56
N ALA A 19 4.04 6.49 -6.83
CA ALA A 19 4.46 5.21 -7.40
C ALA A 19 3.50 4.65 -8.45
N LEU A 20 2.20 4.99 -8.38
CA LEU A 20 1.24 4.62 -9.43
C LEU A 20 1.49 5.46 -10.68
N ALA A 21 1.66 6.78 -10.53
CA ALA A 21 2.00 7.67 -11.65
C ALA A 21 3.29 7.24 -12.36
N ALA A 22 4.31 6.81 -11.60
CA ALA A 22 5.54 6.28 -12.17
C ALA A 22 5.32 4.97 -12.95
N ALA A 23 4.45 4.08 -12.46
CA ALA A 23 4.13 2.82 -13.14
C ALA A 23 3.27 3.03 -14.40
N GLU A 24 2.34 3.98 -14.38
CA GLU A 24 1.51 4.36 -15.53
C GLU A 24 2.35 4.95 -16.69
N ALA A 25 3.52 5.54 -16.40
CA ALA A 25 4.48 5.95 -17.42
C ALA A 25 5.21 4.78 -18.11
N LEU A 26 5.15 3.57 -17.54
CA LEU A 26 5.89 2.39 -18.00
C LEU A 26 4.99 1.33 -18.64
N THR A 27 3.71 1.29 -18.30
CA THR A 27 2.75 0.28 -18.79
C THR A 27 1.31 0.75 -18.61
N ASP A 28 0.38 0.12 -19.32
CA ASP A 28 -1.05 0.38 -19.15
C ASP A 28 -1.52 -0.05 -17.76
N ARG A 29 -2.56 0.64 -17.26
CA ARG A 29 -3.16 0.38 -15.94
C ARG A 29 -3.60 -1.08 -15.74
N ALA A 30 -3.98 -1.79 -16.81
CA ALA A 30 -4.33 -3.21 -16.77
C ALA A 30 -3.16 -4.13 -16.36
N ASN A 31 -1.92 -3.68 -16.55
CA ASN A 31 -0.71 -4.42 -16.22
C ASN A 31 -0.11 -4.02 -14.86
N ILE A 32 -0.73 -3.07 -14.15
CA ILE A 32 -0.30 -2.59 -12.84
C ILE A 32 -1.06 -3.38 -11.77
N ARG A 33 -0.32 -3.93 -10.80
CA ARG A 33 -0.87 -4.59 -9.62
C ARG A 33 -0.43 -3.85 -8.37
N VAL A 34 -1.39 -3.32 -7.62
CA VAL A 34 -1.11 -2.73 -6.31
C VAL A 34 -0.99 -3.84 -5.28
N VAL A 35 0.04 -3.76 -4.44
CA VAL A 35 0.32 -4.71 -3.37
C VAL A 35 0.37 -3.95 -2.04
N LEU A 36 -0.51 -4.35 -1.12
CA LEU A 36 -0.47 -3.97 0.30
C LEU A 36 -0.32 -5.24 1.13
N VAL A 37 0.43 -5.16 2.24
CA VAL A 37 0.67 -6.31 3.12
C VAL A 37 0.38 -5.93 4.58
N GLU A 38 -0.60 -6.59 5.18
CA GLU A 38 -0.84 -6.54 6.63
C GLU A 38 0.17 -7.44 7.37
N SER A 39 1.40 -6.95 7.56
CA SER A 39 2.46 -7.73 8.20
C SER A 39 2.30 -7.80 9.72
N ALA A 40 2.01 -8.99 10.25
CA ALA A 40 1.94 -9.23 11.69
C ALA A 40 3.24 -8.84 12.42
N GLN A 41 4.40 -9.14 11.84
CA GLN A 41 5.71 -8.75 12.38
C GLN A 41 5.85 -7.21 12.48
N ARG A 42 5.41 -6.48 11.45
CA ARG A 42 5.44 -5.01 11.44
C ARG A 42 4.50 -4.40 12.48
N LEU A 43 3.32 -4.99 12.66
CA LEU A 43 2.31 -4.55 13.63
C LEU A 43 2.74 -4.84 15.08
N ALA A 44 3.51 -5.91 15.31
CA ALA A 44 4.03 -6.29 16.63
C ALA A 44 5.38 -5.64 16.99
N ARG A 45 6.01 -4.90 16.06
CA ARG A 45 7.36 -4.34 16.25
C ARG A 45 7.48 -3.41 17.45
N LEU A 46 6.41 -2.69 17.79
CA LEU A 46 6.34 -1.75 18.91
C LEU A 46 4.99 -1.90 19.61
N PRO A 47 4.86 -1.50 20.89
CA PRO A 47 3.59 -1.54 21.62
C PRO A 47 2.65 -0.42 21.14
N TYR A 48 2.19 -0.51 19.89
CA TYR A 48 1.27 0.47 19.32
C TYR A 48 -0.09 0.43 20.05
N GLN A 49 -0.69 1.61 20.23
CA GLN A 49 -2.03 1.71 20.77
C GLN A 49 -3.04 0.99 19.86
N ARG A 50 -4.00 0.27 20.46
CA ARG A 50 -5.03 -0.49 19.74
C ARG A 50 -5.79 0.36 18.70
N LYS A 51 -6.17 1.59 19.04
CA LYS A 51 -6.86 2.50 18.13
C LYS A 51 -6.01 2.89 16.90
N LYS A 52 -4.70 3.02 17.06
CA LYS A 52 -3.77 3.26 15.94
C LYS A 52 -3.76 2.07 14.98
N LEU A 53 -3.70 0.85 15.52
CA LEU A 53 -3.71 -0.37 14.70
C LEU A 53 -5.04 -0.53 13.95
N VAL A 54 -6.17 -0.26 14.61
CA VAL A 54 -7.49 -0.25 13.97
C VAL A 54 -7.54 0.78 12.84
N LEU A 55 -7.12 2.03 13.09
CA LEU A 55 -7.08 3.07 12.07
C LEU A 55 -6.24 2.65 10.86
N LEU A 56 -5.02 2.16 11.10
CA LEU A 56 -4.09 1.76 10.04
C LEU A 56 -4.68 0.62 9.18
N LEU A 57 -5.17 -0.45 9.80
CA LEU A 57 -5.72 -1.60 9.09
C LEU A 57 -7.02 -1.26 8.36
N SER A 58 -7.90 -0.46 8.97
CA SER A 58 -9.10 0.02 8.30
C SER A 58 -8.73 0.88 7.09
N ALA A 59 -7.82 1.83 7.23
CA ALA A 59 -7.39 2.67 6.13
C ALA A 59 -6.77 1.85 4.98
N MET A 60 -6.00 0.81 5.27
CA MET A 60 -5.41 -0.05 4.23
C MET A 60 -6.44 -0.89 3.45
N ARG A 61 -7.63 -1.14 4.02
CA ARG A 61 -8.69 -1.97 3.42
C ARG A 61 -9.74 -1.17 2.64
N HIS A 62 -9.75 0.16 2.78
CA HIS A 62 -10.73 1.07 2.19
C HIS A 62 -10.08 1.93 1.11
#